data_AF-A0A2K3MFQ8-F1
#
_entry.id   AF-A0A2K3MFQ8-F1
#
_cell.length_a   1.000
_cell.length_b   1.000
_cell.length_c   1.000
_cell.angle_alpha   90.00
_cell.angle_beta   90.00
_cell.angle_gamma   90.00
#
_symmetry.space_group_name_H-M   'P 1'
#
loop_
_entity.id
_entity.type
_entity.pdbx_description
1 polymer ?
#
loop_
_entity_poly.entity_id
_entity_poly.type
_entity_poly.pdbx_seq_one_letter_code
_entity_poly.pdbx_strand_id
1 'polypeptide(L)'
;MQQLYLKLYGKSDACTICEEYTTEVLDYLKDNNTHVEIIDSLHNTCHHLLSFNQQCLKLVDYYVPLFFSEIARINPGELCDKFNLCESAKNYARVRGNSCGFCKDTVAQLLVELNDPDTK
;
A
#
# COMPACT_ATOMS: atom_id res chain seq x y z
N MET A 1 5.28 -9.53 -31.83
CA MET A 1 6.56 -9.18 -31.17
C MET A 1 6.42 -7.94 -30.27
N GLN A 2 5.88 -6.80 -30.72
CA GLN A 2 5.69 -5.60 -29.86
C GLN A 2 4.76 -5.81 -28.65
N GLN A 3 3.64 -6.54 -28.81
CA GLN A 3 2.72 -6.83 -27.68
C GLN A 3 3.31 -7.75 -26.60
N LEU A 4 4.35 -8.52 -26.94
CA LEU A 4 5.03 -9.42 -25.99
C LEU A 4 6.02 -8.63 -25.11
N TYR A 5 6.65 -7.59 -25.66
CA TYR A 5 7.50 -6.67 -24.92
C TYR A 5 6.71 -5.85 -23.89
N LEU A 6 5.55 -5.28 -24.25
CA LEU A 6 4.68 -4.56 -23.32
C LEU A 6 4.11 -5.43 -22.19
N LYS A 7 3.83 -6.71 -22.44
CA LYS A 7 3.35 -7.65 -21.40
C LYS A 7 4.44 -8.09 -20.42
N LEU A 8 5.70 -8.13 -20.85
CA LEU A 8 6.85 -8.43 -20.00
C LEU A 8 7.38 -7.18 -19.27
N TYR A 9 7.23 -6.01 -19.89
CA TYR A 9 7.71 -4.71 -19.39
C TYR A 9 6.66 -3.93 -18.59
N GLY A 10 5.36 -4.26 -18.66
CA GLY A 10 4.32 -3.42 -18.04
C GLY A 10 4.03 -3.68 -16.56
N LYS A 11 4.45 -4.83 -16.01
CA LYS A 11 4.10 -5.28 -14.66
C LYS A 11 5.30 -5.59 -13.76
N SER A 12 6.34 -6.22 -14.32
CA SER A 12 7.64 -6.36 -13.64
C SER A 12 8.30 -4.99 -13.42
N ASP A 13 8.22 -4.09 -14.40
CA ASP A 13 8.70 -2.71 -14.28
C ASP A 13 7.83 -1.92 -13.29
N ALA A 14 6.50 -2.08 -13.34
CA ALA A 14 5.59 -1.40 -12.41
C ALA A 14 5.76 -1.87 -10.95
N CYS A 15 6.03 -3.17 -10.73
CA CYS A 15 6.39 -3.71 -9.42
C CYS A 15 7.69 -3.09 -8.92
N THR A 16 8.76 -3.17 -9.71
CA THR A 16 10.07 -2.60 -9.35
C THR A 16 9.97 -1.11 -9.07
N ILE A 17 9.31 -0.33 -9.94
CA ILE A 17 9.11 1.10 -9.74
C ILE A 17 8.31 1.37 -8.46
N CYS A 18 7.27 0.58 -8.18
CA CYS A 18 6.50 0.74 -6.96
C CYS A 18 7.36 0.47 -5.72
N GLU A 19 8.14 -0.61 -5.71
CA GLU A 19 8.98 -0.99 -4.57
C GLU A 19 10.09 0.05 -4.34
N GLU A 20 10.76 0.48 -5.41
CA GLU A 20 11.80 1.52 -5.36
C GLU A 20 11.24 2.85 -4.86
N TYR A 21 10.15 3.32 -5.46
CA TYR A 21 9.51 4.57 -5.06
C TYR A 21 8.99 4.51 -3.61
N THR A 22 8.36 3.41 -3.23
CA THR A 22 7.91 3.21 -1.85
C THR A 22 9.10 3.23 -0.90
N THR A 23 10.20 2.57 -1.24
CA THR A 23 11.42 2.57 -0.43
C THR A 23 11.96 3.98 -0.25
N GLU A 24 12.08 4.75 -1.33
CA GLU A 24 12.57 6.12 -1.29
C GLU A 24 11.68 7.02 -0.42
N VAL A 25 10.36 6.92 -0.57
CA VAL A 25 9.40 7.66 0.26
C VAL A 25 9.50 7.26 1.72
N LEU A 26 9.63 5.96 2.02
CA LEU A 26 9.77 5.49 3.40
C LEU A 26 11.06 5.99 4.04
N ASP A 27 12.17 6.04 3.30
CA ASP A 27 13.44 6.53 3.83
C ASP A 27 13.41 8.04 4.04
N TYR A 28 12.81 8.79 3.11
CA TYR A 28 12.53 10.22 3.31
C TYR A 28 11.68 10.45 4.56
N LEU A 29 10.60 9.68 4.73
CA LEU A 29 9.70 9.81 5.89
C LEU A 29 10.25 9.21 7.20
N LYS A 30 11.43 8.57 7.21
CA LYS A 30 12.13 8.18 8.44
C LYS A 30 13.11 9.25 8.93
N ASP A 31 13.47 10.21 8.08
CA ASP A 31 14.40 11.26 8.45
C ASP A 31 13.77 12.22 9.46
N ASN A 32 14.48 12.48 10.55
CA ASN A 32 13.99 13.37 11.61
C ASN A 32 13.82 14.81 11.14
N ASN A 33 14.62 15.29 10.18
CA ASN A 33 14.46 16.64 9.64
C ASN A 33 13.17 16.73 8.82
N THR A 34 12.87 15.69 8.01
CA THR A 34 11.59 15.60 7.31
C THR A 34 10.40 15.63 8.27
N HIS A 35 10.49 14.99 9.44
CA HIS A 35 9.43 15.06 10.46
C HIS A 35 9.20 16.49 10.94
N VAL A 36 10.29 17.20 11.28
CA VAL A 36 10.24 18.59 11.73
C VAL A 36 9.63 19.48 10.65
N GLU A 37 10.09 19.37 9.40
CA GLU A 37 9.59 20.18 8.28
C GLU A 37 8.08 19.98 8.05
N ILE A 38 7.60 18.74 8.11
CA ILE A 38 6.17 18.43 7.93
C ILE A 38 5.35 18.99 9.10
N ILE A 39 5.78 18.78 10.35
CA ILE A 39 5.06 19.26 11.54
C ILE A 39 5.01 20.78 11.53
N ASP A 40 6.12 21.46 11.27
CA ASP A 40 6.19 22.93 11.22
C ASP A 40 5.28 23.49 10.12
N SER A 41 5.24 22.86 8.95
CA SER A 41 4.36 23.25 7.85
C SER A 41 2.87 23.11 8.23
N LEU A 42 2.52 22.01 8.91
CA LEU A 42 1.16 21.79 9.40
C LEU A 42 0.79 22.76 10.54
N HIS A 43 1.70 23.06 11.46
CA HIS A 43 1.49 24.09 12.49
C HIS A 43 1.28 25.47 11.89
N ASN A 44 2.10 25.84 10.89
CA ASN A 44 1.92 27.07 10.13
C ASN A 44 0.54 27.12 9.47
N THR A 45 0.08 26.01 8.90
CA THR A 45 -1.27 25.91 8.34
C THR A 45 -2.34 26.09 9.43
N CYS A 46 -2.19 25.46 10.60
CA CYS A 46 -3.10 25.61 11.73
C CYS A 46 -3.21 27.07 12.22
N HIS A 47 -2.12 27.83 12.19
CA HIS A 47 -2.14 29.24 12.60
C HIS A 47 -3.01 30.13 11.71
N HIS A 48 -3.24 29.75 10.46
CA HIS A 48 -4.16 30.45 9.57
C HIS A 48 -5.63 30.11 9.85
N LEU A 49 -5.91 29.07 10.65
CA LEU A 49 -7.26 28.62 10.99
C LEU A 49 -7.80 29.31 12.24
N LEU A 50 -8.01 30.63 12.20
CA LEU A 50 -8.60 31.49 13.25
C LEU A 50 -9.09 30.77 14.54
N SER A 51 -10.38 30.42 14.61
CA SER A 51 -11.01 29.82 15.79
C SER A 51 -10.68 28.34 16.00
N PHE A 52 -10.12 27.67 14.99
CA PHE A 52 -9.81 26.24 15.01
C PHE A 52 -8.32 25.94 15.28
N ASN A 53 -7.47 26.97 15.34
CA ASN A 53 -6.01 26.87 15.44
C ASN A 53 -5.59 25.91 16.56
N GLN A 54 -6.08 26.11 17.79
CA GLN A 54 -5.71 25.25 18.93
C GLN A 54 -6.15 23.79 18.77
N GLN A 55 -7.29 23.55 18.14
CA GLN A 55 -7.78 22.18 17.90
C GLN A 55 -6.95 21.52 16.79
N CYS A 56 -6.62 22.27 15.74
CA CYS A 56 -5.73 21.84 14.67
C CYS A 56 -4.34 21.45 15.20
N LEU A 57 -3.69 22.31 16.02
CA LEU A 57 -2.38 22.02 16.60
C LEU A 57 -2.39 20.72 17.40
N LYS A 58 -3.42 20.53 18.26
CA LYS A 58 -3.57 19.28 19.03
C LYS A 58 -3.72 18.04 18.14
N LEU A 59 -4.43 18.16 17.02
CA LEU A 59 -4.56 17.06 16.07
C LEU A 59 -3.23 16.76 15.39
N VAL A 60 -2.49 17.78 14.98
CA VAL A 60 -1.15 17.63 14.36
C VAL A 60 -0.19 16.96 15.34
N ASP A 61 -0.09 17.47 16.57
CA ASP A 61 0.81 16.97 17.61
C ASP A 61 0.53 15.52 18.00
N TYR A 62 -0.73 15.09 17.88
CA TYR A 62 -1.13 13.73 18.21
C TYR A 62 -1.01 12.77 17.02
N TYR A 63 -1.58 13.13 15.87
CA TYR A 63 -1.74 12.19 14.75
C TYR A 63 -0.51 12.09 13.84
N VAL A 64 0.27 13.17 13.66
CA VAL A 64 1.42 13.14 12.74
C VAL A 64 2.54 12.22 13.24
N PRO A 65 2.93 12.24 14.53
CA PRO A 65 3.91 11.27 15.05
C PRO A 65 3.42 9.81 14.96
N LEU A 66 2.13 9.58 15.18
CA LEU A 66 1.51 8.25 15.01
C LEU A 66 1.57 7.81 13.54
N PHE A 67 1.29 8.73 12.61
CA PHE A 67 1.39 8.47 11.18
C PHE A 67 2.80 8.06 10.76
N PHE A 68 3.84 8.77 11.21
CA PHE A 68 5.23 8.36 10.94
C PHE A 68 5.55 6.98 11.52
N SER A 69 5.04 6.69 12.72
CA SER A 69 5.23 5.38 13.37
C SER A 69 4.57 4.23 12.60
N GLU A 70 3.39 4.46 12.03
CA GLU A 70 2.69 3.45 11.21
C GLU A 70 3.34 3.29 9.83
N ILE A 71 3.74 4.39 9.19
CA ILE A 71 4.44 4.34 7.91
C ILE A 71 5.78 3.62 8.01
N ALA A 72 6.52 3.79 9.11
CA ALA A 72 7.80 3.12 9.32
C ALA A 72 7.70 1.58 9.32
N ARG A 73 6.48 1.02 9.48
CA ARG A 73 6.22 -0.42 9.47
C ARG A 73 5.83 -0.96 8.09
N ILE A 74 5.62 -0.09 7.10
CA ILE A 74 5.22 -0.52 5.76
C ILE A 74 6.37 -1.29 5.11
N ASN A 75 6.04 -2.46 4.56
CA ASN A 75 6.93 -3.20 3.68
C ASN A 75 6.62 -2.83 2.21
N PRO A 76 7.61 -2.36 1.42
CA PRO A 76 7.40 -2.00 0.01
C PRO A 76 6.77 -3.10 -0.83
N GLY A 77 7.27 -4.34 -0.71
CA GLY A 77 6.75 -5.48 -1.47
C GLY A 77 5.30 -5.79 -1.13
N GLU A 78 4.96 -5.84 0.16
CA GLU A 78 3.57 -6.08 0.60
C GLU A 78 2.62 -4.96 0.16
N LEU A 79 3.07 -3.70 0.20
CA LEU A 79 2.29 -2.56 -0.29
C LEU A 79 2.01 -2.71 -1.80
N CYS A 80 3.05 -2.97 -2.59
CA CYS A 80 2.95 -3.09 -4.03
C CYS A 80 2.16 -4.34 -4.47
N ASP A 81 2.24 -5.44 -3.71
CA ASP A 81 1.38 -6.61 -3.85
C ASP A 81 -0.09 -6.27 -3.60
N LYS A 82 -0.40 -5.48 -2.56
CA LYS A 82 -1.78 -5.04 -2.26
C LYS A 82 -2.39 -4.22 -3.39
N PHE A 83 -1.57 -3.48 -4.13
CA PHE A 83 -1.98 -2.76 -5.33
C PHE A 83 -1.97 -3.62 -6.61
N ASN A 84 -1.67 -4.92 -6.51
CA ASN A 84 -1.54 -5.86 -7.63
C ASN A 84 -0.50 -5.45 -8.69
N LEU A 85 0.48 -4.64 -8.29
CA LEU A 85 1.58 -4.20 -9.14
C LEU A 85 2.66 -5.29 -9.21
N CYS A 86 2.88 -5.97 -8.10
CA CYS A 86 3.75 -7.12 -8.02
C CYS A 86 2.98 -8.41 -8.29
N GLU A 87 3.60 -9.29 -9.08
CA GLU A 87 2.98 -10.54 -9.45
C GLU A 87 3.46 -11.63 -8.51
N SER A 88 2.65 -11.96 -7.52
CA SER A 88 2.94 -13.11 -6.67
C SER A 88 3.07 -14.34 -7.58
N ALA A 89 4.20 -15.05 -7.47
CA ALA A 89 4.45 -16.30 -8.20
C ALA A 89 3.33 -17.34 -8.00
N LYS A 90 2.46 -17.14 -7.00
CA LYS A 90 1.21 -17.85 -6.76
C LYS A 90 0.21 -17.77 -7.92
N ASN A 91 0.20 -16.69 -8.70
CA ASN A 91 -0.74 -16.51 -9.82
C ASN A 91 -0.25 -17.17 -11.11
N TYR A 92 1.06 -17.15 -11.40
CA TYR A 92 1.61 -17.88 -12.54
C TYR A 92 1.69 -19.39 -12.34
N ALA A 93 1.95 -19.85 -11.11
CA ALA A 93 1.88 -21.26 -10.77
C ALA A 93 0.44 -21.80 -10.87
N ARG A 94 -0.58 -20.99 -10.52
CA ARG A 94 -2.00 -21.37 -10.63
C ARG A 94 -2.53 -21.44 -12.07
N VAL A 95 -2.06 -20.58 -12.97
CA VAL A 95 -2.55 -20.58 -14.37
C VAL A 95 -1.84 -21.62 -15.23
N ARG A 96 -0.60 -22.04 -14.88
CA ARG A 96 0.16 -23.01 -15.69
C ARG A 96 -0.04 -24.48 -15.28
N GLY A 97 -0.75 -24.75 -14.18
CA GLY A 97 -1.05 -26.11 -13.70
C GLY A 97 -2.55 -26.34 -13.50
N ASN A 98 -3.22 -26.88 -14.53
CA ASN A 98 -4.62 -27.33 -14.50
C ASN A 98 -5.66 -26.24 -14.11
N SER A 99 -6.18 -25.54 -15.12
CA SER A 99 -7.27 -24.56 -14.98
C SER A 99 -8.52 -25.12 -14.28
N CYS A 100 -8.81 -26.41 -14.41
CA CYS A 100 -9.93 -27.04 -13.72
C CYS A 100 -9.66 -27.23 -12.21
N GLY A 101 -8.42 -27.49 -11.82
CA GLY A 101 -8.03 -27.57 -10.40
C GLY A 101 -8.21 -26.22 -9.71
N PHE A 102 -7.67 -25.16 -10.31
CA PHE A 102 -7.84 -23.80 -9.80
C PHE A 102 -9.31 -23.38 -9.71
N CYS A 103 -10.11 -23.67 -10.74
CA CYS A 103 -11.55 -23.37 -10.73
C CYS A 103 -12.27 -24.11 -9.59
N LYS A 104 -11.97 -25.41 -9.39
CA LYS A 104 -12.54 -26.20 -8.30
C LYS A 104 -12.13 -25.67 -6.92
N ASP A 105 -10.86 -25.34 -6.73
CA ASP A 105 -10.35 -24.84 -5.46
C ASP A 105 -10.96 -23.48 -5.11
N THR A 106 -11.05 -22.58 -6.10
CA THR A 106 -11.64 -21.25 -5.94
C THR A 106 -13.14 -21.35 -5.63
N VAL A 107 -13.88 -22.18 -6.36
CA VAL A 107 -15.31 -22.42 -6.10
C VAL A 107 -15.53 -23.06 -4.74
N ALA A 108 -14.69 -24.03 -4.33
CA ALA A 108 -14.78 -24.65 -3.02
C ALA A 108 -14.55 -23.63 -1.89
N GLN A 109 -13.56 -22.75 -2.04
CA GLN A 109 -13.30 -21.69 -1.06
C GLN A 109 -14.44 -20.67 -0.99
N LEU A 110 -14.97 -20.23 -2.14
CA LEU A 110 -16.17 -19.38 -2.20
C LEU A 110 -17.40 -20.02 -1.55
N LEU A 111 -17.57 -21.33 -1.70
CA LEU A 111 -18.68 -22.06 -1.08
C LEU A 111 -18.55 -22.14 0.45
N VAL A 112 -17.33 -22.14 1.00
CA VAL A 112 -17.12 -22.06 2.45
C VAL A 112 -17.57 -20.68 2.95
N GLU A 113 -17.11 -19.61 2.29
CA GLU A 113 -17.48 -18.22 2.64
C GLU A 113 -19.00 -17.95 2.53
N LEU A 114 -19.67 -18.52 1.52
CA LEU A 114 -21.11 -18.36 1.32
C LEU A 114 -21.97 -19.14 2.33
N ASN A 115 -21.42 -20.20 2.90
CA ASN A 115 -22.11 -21.01 3.92
C ASN A 115 -21.70 -20.64 5.33
N ASP A 116 -20.76 -19.71 5.49
CA ASP A 116 -20.41 -19.16 6.78
C ASP A 116 -21.58 -18.28 7.28
N PRO A 117 -22.23 -18.66 8.41
CA PRO A 117 -23.35 -17.91 8.95
C PRO A 117 -22.97 -16.50 9.42
N ASP A 118 -21.68 -16.20 9.59
CA ASP A 118 -21.19 -14.87 10.00
C ASP A 118 -21.03 -13.90 8.80
N THR A 119 -21.11 -14.39 7.56
CA THR A 119 -21.00 -13.59 6.32
C THR A 119 -22.38 -13.10 5.80
N LYS A 120 -23.49 -13.40 6.48
CA LYS A 120 -24.87 -13.04 6.09
C LYS A 120 -25.57 -12.10 7.08
#